data_AF-A0A6P7NQR0-F1
#
_entry.id   AF-A0A6P7NQR0-F1
#
_cell.length_a   1.000
_cell.length_b   1.000
_cell.length_c   1.000
_cell.angle_alpha   90.00
_cell.angle_beta   90.00
_cell.angle_gamma   90.00
#
_symmetry.space_group_name_H-M   'P 1'
#
loop_
_entity.id
_entity.type
_entity.pdbx_description
1 polymer ?
#
loop_
_entity_poly.entity_id
_entity_poly.type
_entity_poly.pdbx_seq_one_letter_code
_entity_poly.pdbx_strand_id
1 'polypeptide(L)'
;MATQRVLPQSKETLLQNYNKRLKDDIKSILDNFTEIIKTAKIEDETQVSRATQAEQDHYEMHVRAANIVRAGESLMKLVSDLKQFLILNDFPSVNDAISLQNQHLRSLQDECDKKLTSLRDEIAIDLYELEEEYYSSRYK
;
A
#
# COMPACT_ATOMS: atom_id res chain seq x y z
N MET A 1 -7.88 16.05 -16.31
CA MET A 1 -8.83 15.89 -15.19
C MET A 1 -8.54 14.54 -14.55
N ALA A 2 -8.06 14.50 -13.32
CA ALA A 2 -7.85 13.23 -12.63
C ALA A 2 -9.22 12.61 -12.35
N THR A 3 -9.51 11.49 -13.00
CA THR A 3 -10.69 10.67 -12.70
C THR A 3 -10.61 10.28 -11.24
N GLN A 4 -11.50 10.84 -10.42
CA GLN A 4 -11.60 10.53 -9.00
C GLN A 4 -12.00 9.06 -8.89
N ARG A 5 -11.01 8.21 -8.61
CA ARG A 5 -11.22 6.78 -8.47
C ARG A 5 -12.12 6.55 -7.26
N VAL A 6 -13.35 6.12 -7.52
CA VAL A 6 -14.28 5.67 -6.49
C VAL A 6 -13.66 4.45 -5.83
N LEU A 7 -13.36 4.57 -4.55
CA LEU A 7 -12.84 3.45 -3.76
C LEU A 7 -13.98 2.43 -3.58
N PRO A 8 -13.71 1.12 -3.68
CA PRO A 8 -14.66 0.10 -3.27
C PRO A 8 -15.17 0.39 -1.85
N GLN A 9 -16.47 0.21 -1.61
CA GLN A 9 -17.11 0.49 -0.32
C GLN A 9 -16.41 -0.19 0.87
N SER A 10 -15.83 -1.37 0.67
CA SER A 10 -15.03 -2.07 1.69
C SER A 10 -13.78 -1.28 2.11
N LYS A 11 -13.13 -0.58 1.18
CA LYS A 11 -11.95 0.27 1.46
C LYS A 11 -12.36 1.56 2.19
N GLU A 12 -13.50 2.14 1.86
CA GLU A 12 -14.02 3.32 2.58
C GLU A 12 -14.36 2.98 4.03
N THR A 13 -15.06 1.86 4.26
CA THR A 13 -15.34 1.35 5.61
C THR A 13 -14.06 1.07 6.38
N LEU A 14 -13.03 0.52 5.73
CA LEU A 14 -11.71 0.30 6.35
C LEU A 14 -11.07 1.63 6.80
N LEU A 15 -11.08 2.66 5.95
CA LEU A 15 -10.56 3.99 6.28
C LEU A 15 -11.36 4.69 7.39
N GLN A 16 -12.68 4.47 7.45
CA GLN A 16 -13.52 4.94 8.55
C GLN A 16 -13.13 4.25 9.87
N ASN A 17 -12.89 2.94 9.85
CA ASN A 17 -12.42 2.20 11.02
C ASN A 17 -11.04 2.68 11.50
N TYR A 18 -10.12 2.97 10.57
CA TYR A 18 -8.83 3.57 10.89
C TYR A 18 -8.97 4.94 11.58
N ASN A 19 -9.84 5.80 11.06
CA ASN A 19 -10.13 7.11 11.67
C ASN A 19 -10.76 6.97 13.05
N LYS A 20 -11.70 6.03 13.21
CA LYS A 20 -12.32 5.76 14.50
C LYS A 20 -11.27 5.32 15.53
N ARG A 21 -10.46 4.32 15.17
CA ARG A 21 -9.38 3.81 16.01
C ARG A 21 -8.40 4.90 16.42
N LEU A 22 -7.97 5.74 15.48
CA LEU A 22 -7.09 6.89 15.76
C LEU A 22 -7.69 7.81 16.84
N LYS A 23 -8.96 8.19 16.69
CA LYS A 23 -9.65 9.08 17.64
C LYS A 23 -9.80 8.42 19.00
N ASP A 24 -10.20 7.16 19.03
CA ASP A 24 -10.42 6.41 20.27
C ASP A 24 -9.10 6.23 21.05
N ASP A 25 -8.01 5.87 20.36
CA ASP A 25 -6.69 5.69 20.99
C ASP A 25 -6.09 7.02 21.50
N ILE A 26 -6.18 8.11 20.72
CA ILE A 26 -5.73 9.44 21.17
C ILE A 26 -6.53 9.91 22.39
N LYS A 27 -7.86 9.73 22.35
CA LYS A 27 -8.73 10.08 23.48
C LYS A 27 -8.37 9.26 24.71
N SER A 28 -8.17 7.96 24.56
CA SER A 28 -7.74 7.08 25.66
C SER A 28 -6.43 7.55 26.29
N ILE A 29 -5.44 7.95 25.49
CA ILE A 29 -4.17 8.49 26.01
C ILE A 29 -4.40 9.76 26.82
N LEU A 30 -5.16 10.71 26.27
CA LEU A 30 -5.44 11.98 26.93
C LEU A 30 -6.22 11.78 28.24
N ASP A 31 -7.27 10.97 28.22
CA ASP A 31 -8.13 10.71 29.37
C ASP A 31 -7.33 10.01 30.49
N ASN A 32 -6.56 8.96 30.17
CA ASN A 32 -5.73 8.28 31.17
C ASN A 32 -4.65 9.19 31.74
N PHE A 33 -3.99 10.02 30.92
CA PHE A 33 -2.97 10.96 31.40
C PHE A 33 -3.58 12.03 32.30
N THR A 34 -4.71 12.60 31.90
CA THR A 34 -5.45 13.60 32.69
C THR A 34 -5.78 13.06 34.07
N GLU A 35 -6.19 11.80 34.15
CA GLU A 35 -6.57 11.17 35.40
C GLU A 35 -5.36 10.85 36.28
N ILE A 36 -4.21 10.43 35.71
CA ILE A 36 -2.95 10.31 36.47
C ILE A 36 -2.61 11.63 37.16
N ILE A 37 -2.75 12.76 36.46
CA ILE A 37 -2.50 14.08 37.04
C ILE A 37 -3.49 14.41 38.17
N LYS A 38 -4.76 14.01 38.04
CA LYS A 38 -5.75 14.19 39.10
C LYS A 38 -5.41 13.36 40.34
N THR A 39 -5.07 12.09 40.16
CA THR A 39 -4.69 11.18 41.26
C THR A 39 -3.39 11.62 41.95
N ALA A 40 -2.50 12.34 41.26
CA ALA A 40 -1.28 12.88 41.86
C ALA A 40 -1.52 14.07 42.81
N LYS A 41 -2.74 14.62 42.83
CA LYS A 41 -3.09 15.74 43.70
C LYS A 41 -3.26 15.24 45.15
N ILE A 42 -2.60 15.92 46.08
CA ILE A 42 -2.78 15.65 47.51
C ILE A 42 -4.09 16.30 47.95
N GLU A 43 -5.05 15.48 48.38
CA GLU A 43 -6.33 15.92 48.93
C GLU A 43 -6.32 15.94 50.46
N ASP A 44 -7.32 16.62 51.04
CA ASP A 44 -7.54 16.63 52.49
C ASP A 44 -7.89 15.23 53.01
N GLU A 45 -7.68 15.02 54.30
CA GLU A 45 -7.87 13.73 54.93
C GLU A 45 -9.34 13.28 54.84
N THR A 46 -9.57 12.16 54.15
CA THR A 46 -10.92 11.58 53.98
C THR A 46 -11.21 10.59 55.10
N GLN A 47 -12.36 9.89 55.03
CA GLN A 47 -12.68 8.81 55.96
C GLN A 47 -11.73 7.60 55.82
N VAL A 48 -10.94 7.54 54.75
CA VAL A 48 -9.96 6.49 54.49
C VAL A 48 -8.58 6.95 54.94
N SER A 49 -7.80 6.05 55.55
CA SER A 49 -6.44 6.39 55.97
C SER A 49 -5.58 6.80 54.76
N ARG A 50 -4.69 7.79 54.95
CA ARG A 50 -3.77 8.22 53.89
C ARG A 50 -2.92 7.08 53.31
N ALA A 51 -2.51 6.11 54.14
CA ALA A 51 -1.74 4.96 53.68
C ALA A 51 -2.54 4.06 52.73
N THR A 52 -3.82 3.84 53.03
CA THR A 52 -4.72 3.07 52.17
C THR A 52 -5.03 3.82 50.87
N GLN A 53 -5.26 5.13 50.94
CA GLN A 53 -5.50 5.96 49.76
C GLN A 53 -4.28 5.96 48.83
N ALA A 54 -3.07 6.14 49.36
CA ALA A 54 -1.84 6.15 48.58
C ALA A 54 -1.61 4.84 47.82
N GLU A 55 -1.94 3.70 48.43
CA GLU A 55 -1.84 2.39 47.77
C GLU A 55 -2.86 2.25 46.64
N GLN A 56 -4.10 2.68 46.86
CA GLN A 56 -5.14 2.70 45.81
C GLN A 56 -4.73 3.59 44.62
N ASP A 57 -4.26 4.80 44.91
CA ASP A 57 -3.79 5.78 43.94
C ASP A 57 -2.63 5.22 43.11
N HIS A 58 -1.70 4.53 43.76
CA HIS A 58 -0.58 3.86 43.10
C HIS A 58 -1.05 2.80 42.10
N TYR A 59 -1.97 1.90 42.49
CA TYR A 59 -2.52 0.91 41.56
C TYR A 59 -3.28 1.55 40.40
N GLU A 60 -4.09 2.58 40.68
CA GLU A 60 -4.83 3.29 39.65
C GLU A 60 -3.90 3.95 38.63
N MET A 61 -2.84 4.63 39.09
CA MET A 61 -1.82 5.22 38.23
C MET A 61 -1.14 4.18 37.33
N HIS A 62 -0.80 2.99 37.87
CA HIS A 62 -0.21 1.91 37.07
C HIS A 62 -1.14 1.40 35.97
N VAL A 63 -2.42 1.19 36.29
CA VAL A 63 -3.42 0.75 35.30
C VAL A 63 -3.60 1.80 34.21
N ARG A 64 -3.66 3.08 34.58
CA ARG A 64 -3.78 4.20 33.63
C ARG A 64 -2.53 4.31 32.74
N ALA A 65 -1.34 4.16 33.29
CA ALA A 65 -0.09 4.14 32.53
C ALA A 65 -0.05 2.96 31.53
N ALA A 66 -0.47 1.76 31.95
CA ALA A 66 -0.57 0.60 31.08
C ALA A 66 -1.57 0.83 29.93
N ASN A 67 -2.71 1.48 30.19
CA ASN A 67 -3.68 1.82 29.15
C ASN A 67 -3.12 2.82 28.12
N ILE A 68 -2.28 3.78 28.54
CA ILE A 68 -1.58 4.71 27.63
C ILE A 68 -0.64 3.92 26.71
N VAL A 69 0.18 3.02 27.27
CA VAL A 69 1.10 2.18 26.47
C VAL A 69 0.34 1.34 25.46
N ARG A 70 -0.76 0.69 25.88
CA ARG A 70 -1.60 -0.13 24.99
C ARG A 70 -2.20 0.69 23.84
N ALA A 71 -2.68 1.90 24.11
CA ALA A 71 -3.18 2.80 23.07
C ALA A 71 -2.04 3.22 22.10
N GLY A 72 -0.84 3.48 22.63
CA GLY A 72 0.35 3.76 21.82
C GLY A 72 0.72 2.60 20.88
N GLU A 73 0.73 1.36 21.37
CA GLU A 73 0.95 0.17 20.53
C GLU A 73 -0.13 0.00 19.46
N SER A 74 -1.39 0.30 19.80
CA SER A 74 -2.50 0.29 18.86
C SER A 74 -2.28 1.32 17.73
N LEU A 75 -1.82 2.53 18.05
CA LEU A 75 -1.46 3.53 17.05
C LEU A 75 -0.30 3.08 16.16
N MET A 76 0.73 2.41 16.72
CA MET A 76 1.82 1.86 15.91
C MET A 76 1.33 0.82 14.90
N LYS A 77 0.40 -0.06 15.31
CA LYS A 77 -0.25 -1.03 14.42
C LYS A 77 -1.05 -0.31 13.33
N LEU A 78 -1.81 0.73 13.69
CA LEU A 78 -2.56 1.54 12.71
C LEU A 78 -1.65 2.16 11.64
N VAL A 79 -0.48 2.67 12.03
CA VAL A 79 0.51 3.20 11.06
C VAL A 79 1.01 2.09 10.12
N SER A 80 1.25 0.89 10.63
CA SER A 80 1.63 -0.26 9.80
C SER A 80 0.52 -0.63 8.80
N ASP A 81 -0.73 -0.67 9.27
CA ASP A 81 -1.91 -0.98 8.45
C ASP A 81 -2.09 0.06 7.32
N LEU A 82 -1.87 1.35 7.61
CA LEU A 82 -1.91 2.43 6.62
C LEU A 82 -0.81 2.28 5.55
N LYS A 83 0.41 1.93 5.95
CA LYS A 83 1.50 1.65 4.99
C LYS A 83 1.14 0.51 4.07
N GLN A 84 0.63 -0.60 4.62
CA GLN A 84 0.20 -1.75 3.84
C GLN A 84 -0.95 -1.38 2.88
N PHE A 85 -1.94 -0.61 3.34
CA PHE A 85 -3.01 -0.11 2.49
C PHE A 85 -2.47 0.68 1.30
N LEU A 86 -1.56 1.62 1.53
CA LEU A 86 -0.99 2.46 0.46
C LEU A 86 -0.17 1.65 -0.55
N ILE A 87 0.67 0.72 -0.07
CA ILE A 87 1.49 -0.14 -0.94
C ILE A 87 0.60 -1.02 -1.81
N LEU A 88 -0.40 -1.68 -1.22
CA LEU A 88 -1.24 -2.64 -1.93
C LEU A 88 -2.28 -1.97 -2.85
N ASN A 89 -2.71 -0.74 -2.55
CA ASN A 89 -3.72 -0.06 -3.36
C ASN A 89 -3.21 0.26 -4.78
N ASP A 90 -1.90 0.45 -4.94
CA ASP A 90 -1.30 0.80 -6.22
C ASP A 90 -1.03 -0.40 -7.13
N PHE A 91 -0.93 -1.61 -6.58
CA PHE A 91 -0.63 -2.83 -7.33
C PHE A 91 -1.56 -3.12 -8.51
N PRO A 92 -2.90 -2.95 -8.41
CA PRO A 92 -3.77 -3.11 -9.57
C PRO A 92 -3.41 -2.18 -10.73
N SER A 93 -3.07 -0.92 -10.43
CA SER A 93 -2.72 0.06 -11.48
C SER A 93 -1.38 -0.22 -12.11
N VAL A 94 -0.41 -0.62 -11.30
CA VAL A 94 0.90 -1.09 -11.77
C VAL A 94 0.73 -2.33 -12.64
N ASN A 95 -0.10 -3.29 -12.23
CA ASN A 95 -0.39 -4.49 -13.02
C ASN A 95 -1.09 -4.17 -14.35
N ASP A 96 -2.04 -3.26 -14.35
CA ASP A 96 -2.70 -2.78 -15.58
C ASP A 96 -1.69 -2.14 -16.53
N ALA A 97 -0.79 -1.29 -16.02
CA ALA A 97 0.27 -0.65 -16.80
C ALA A 97 1.26 -1.67 -17.38
N ILE A 98 1.68 -2.66 -16.59
CA ILE A 98 2.54 -3.76 -17.04
C ILE A 98 1.82 -4.59 -18.12
N SER A 99 0.54 -4.88 -17.94
CA SER A 99 -0.25 -5.67 -18.89
C SER A 99 -0.39 -4.95 -20.23
N LEU A 100 -0.68 -3.65 -20.19
CA LEU A 100 -0.74 -2.79 -21.38
C LEU A 100 0.61 -2.74 -22.10
N GLN A 101 1.71 -2.56 -21.35
CA GLN A 101 3.05 -2.53 -21.93
C GLN A 101 3.42 -3.87 -22.57
N ASN A 102 3.10 -4.99 -21.93
CA ASN A 102 3.33 -6.32 -22.49
C ASN A 102 2.53 -6.53 -23.79
N GLN A 103 1.28 -6.08 -23.84
CA GLN A 103 0.46 -6.17 -25.05
C GLN A 103 1.07 -5.34 -26.19
N HIS A 104 1.54 -4.13 -25.90
CA HIS A 104 2.21 -3.28 -26.88
C HIS A 104 3.50 -3.94 -27.42
N LEU A 105 4.35 -4.45 -26.53
CA LEU A 105 5.58 -5.14 -26.92
C LEU A 105 5.31 -6.37 -27.79
N ARG A 106 4.29 -7.17 -27.46
CA ARG A 106 3.86 -8.30 -28.30
C ARG A 106 3.41 -7.86 -29.69
N SER A 107 2.62 -6.78 -29.77
CA SER A 107 2.19 -6.26 -31.07
C SER A 107 3.35 -5.77 -31.94
N LEU A 108 4.36 -5.16 -31.31
CA LEU A 108 5.58 -4.72 -32.00
C LEU A 108 6.42 -5.91 -32.46
N GLN A 109 6.51 -6.96 -31.64
CA GLN A 109 7.17 -8.22 -32.00
C GLN A 109 6.50 -8.84 -33.22
N ASP A 110 5.18 -8.99 -33.21
CA ASP A 110 4.42 -9.56 -34.34
C ASP A 110 4.61 -8.75 -35.63
N GLU A 111 4.70 -7.42 -35.53
CA GLU A 111 4.97 -6.55 -36.68
C GLU A 111 6.40 -6.74 -37.23
N CYS A 112 7.40 -6.81 -36.35
CA CYS A 112 8.78 -7.10 -36.73
C CYS A 112 8.91 -8.47 -37.40
N ASP A 113 8.29 -9.51 -36.84
CA ASP A 113 8.33 -10.87 -37.39
C ASP A 113 7.67 -10.94 -38.78
N LYS A 114 6.56 -10.21 -38.99
CA LYS A 114 5.95 -10.07 -40.32
C LYS A 114 6.88 -9.38 -41.32
N LYS A 115 7.54 -8.28 -40.92
CA LYS A 115 8.50 -7.58 -41.79
C LYS A 115 9.70 -8.45 -42.15
N LEU A 116 10.25 -9.18 -41.18
CA LEU A 116 11.34 -10.13 -41.41
C LEU A 116 10.93 -11.26 -42.37
N THR A 117 9.70 -11.76 -42.24
CA THR A 117 9.16 -12.80 -43.12
C THR A 117 9.01 -12.27 -44.55
N SER A 118 8.45 -11.06 -44.73
CA SER A 118 8.33 -10.41 -46.06
C SER A 118 9.70 -10.23 -46.71
N LEU A 119 10.65 -9.67 -45.95
CA LEU A 119 12.00 -9.42 -46.46
C LEU A 119 12.71 -10.71 -46.87
N ARG A 120 12.55 -11.79 -46.09
CA ARG A 120 13.08 -13.11 -46.45
C ARG A 120 12.51 -13.58 -47.78
N ASP A 121 11.21 -13.44 -47.98
CA ASP A 121 10.53 -13.91 -49.20
C ASP A 121 10.93 -13.06 -50.41
N GLU A 122 11.06 -11.75 -50.26
CA GLU A 122 11.60 -10.84 -51.29
C GLU A 122 13.03 -11.23 -51.69
N ILE A 123 13.93 -11.43 -50.73
CA ILE A 123 15.32 -11.85 -51.00
C ILE A 123 15.36 -13.22 -51.70
N ALA A 124 14.47 -14.14 -51.33
CA ALA A 124 14.41 -15.46 -51.96
C ALA A 124 13.99 -15.37 -53.44
N ILE A 125 13.08 -14.46 -53.77
CA ILE A 125 12.68 -14.18 -55.16
C ILE A 125 13.86 -13.57 -55.92
N ASP A 126 14.48 -12.52 -55.38
CA ASP A 126 15.63 -11.85 -56.04
C ASP A 126 16.79 -12.83 -56.29
N LEU A 127 17.10 -13.72 -55.34
CA LEU A 127 18.12 -14.75 -55.50
C LEU A 127 17.79 -15.75 -56.61
N TYR A 128 16.52 -16.16 -56.71
CA TYR A 128 16.07 -17.07 -57.76
C TYR A 128 16.19 -16.43 -59.14
N GLU A 129 15.75 -15.17 -59.28
CA GLU A 129 15.86 -14.41 -60.53
C GLU A 129 17.33 -14.24 -60.96
N LEU A 130 18.22 -13.88 -60.03
CA LEU A 130 19.66 -13.77 -60.28
C LEU A 130 20.28 -15.11 -60.69
N GLU A 131 19.86 -16.20 -60.05
CA GLU A 131 20.31 -17.54 -60.40
C GLU A 131 19.89 -17.90 -61.83
N GLU A 132 18.62 -17.70 -62.19
CA GLU A 132 18.10 -17.96 -63.53
C GLU A 132 18.82 -17.13 -64.59
N GLU A 133 19.06 -15.84 -64.34
CA GLU A 133 19.77 -14.94 -65.24
C GLU A 133 21.25 -15.37 -65.43
N TYR A 134 21.92 -15.78 -64.35
CA TYR A 134 23.27 -16.35 -64.42
C TYR A 134 23.31 -17.64 -65.26
N TYR A 135 22.34 -18.54 -65.09
CA TYR A 135 22.32 -19.79 -65.86
C TYR A 135 21.93 -19.62 -67.32
N SER A 136 21.11 -18.62 -67.65
CA SER A 136 20.62 -18.30 -69.00
C SER A 136 21.53 -17.34 -69.79
N SER A 137 22.49 -16.69 -69.14
CA SER A 137 23.45 -15.80 -69.78
C SER A 137 24.26 -16.51 -70.86
N ARG A 138 24.30 -15.89 -72.05
CA ARG A 138 25.07 -16.37 -73.22
C ARG A 138 26.59 -16.23 -73.08
N TYR A 139 27.06 -15.62 -71.99
CA TYR A 139 28.47 -15.41 -71.70
C TYR A 139 29.06 -16.44 -70.71
N LYS A 140 28.39 -17.59 -70.55
CA LYS A 140 29.00 -18.77 -69.93
C LYS A 140 30.11 -19.38 -70.76
#